data_AF-A0A226X7X5-F1
#
_entry.id   AF-A0A226X7X5-F1
#
_cell.length_a   1.000
_cell.length_b   1.000
_cell.length_c   1.000
_cell.angle_alpha   90.00
_cell.angle_beta   90.00
_cell.angle_gamma   90.00
#
_symmetry.space_group_name_H-M   'P 1'
#
loop_
_entity.id
_entity.type
_entity.pdbx_description
1 polymer ?
#
loop_
_entity_poly.entity_id
_entity_poly.type
_entity_poly.pdbx_seq_one_letter_code
_entity_poly.pdbx_strand_id
1 'polypeptide(L)'
;MGGIVIATAVWALDAYHYIGLGIPDIVRSFQQPMQPWDFLAKFGFTVASLGTGFKGGEVTPLFYIGATLGNALAPLLHMPFALMAAIGFVAVFSGAANTPITTTIMAMELFGAGIGPLAAIGCVTAYLFSGHAGIYHAQRVGHGKHRKHRLPVPDGIQRAEPGGSRPQTETAATPVANGKQPRRSIDPAVTTGESGQ
;
A
#
# COMPACT_ATOMS: atom_id res chain seq x y z
N MET A 1 1.42 -12.59 -23.07
CA MET A 1 2.88 -12.38 -23.31
C MET A 1 3.68 -12.37 -22.01
N GLY A 2 3.39 -11.51 -21.03
CA GLY A 2 4.17 -11.45 -19.78
C GLY A 2 4.30 -12.78 -19.01
N GLY A 3 3.22 -13.57 -18.93
CA GLY A 3 3.28 -14.91 -18.31
C GLY A 3 4.23 -15.89 -18.99
N ILE A 4 4.37 -15.81 -20.32
CA ILE A 4 5.32 -16.65 -21.08
C ILE A 4 6.75 -16.24 -20.71
N VAL A 5 7.04 -14.93 -20.67
CA VAL A 5 8.35 -14.42 -20.27
C VAL A 5 8.73 -14.88 -18.86
N ILE A 6 7.79 -14.78 -17.90
CA ILE A 6 8.01 -15.22 -16.52
C ILE A 6 8.19 -16.74 -16.46
N ALA A 7 7.37 -17.52 -17.16
CA ALA A 7 7.48 -18.98 -17.18
C ALA A 7 8.83 -19.43 -17.77
N THR A 8 9.28 -18.81 -18.87
CA THR A 8 10.60 -19.10 -19.46
C THR A 8 11.74 -18.70 -18.52
N ALA A 9 11.65 -17.54 -17.86
CA ALA A 9 12.66 -17.10 -16.89
C ALA A 9 12.74 -18.04 -15.68
N VAL A 10 11.60 -18.48 -15.15
CA VAL A 10 11.54 -19.45 -14.05
C VAL A 10 12.16 -20.78 -14.44
N TRP A 11 11.83 -21.28 -15.63
CA TRP A 11 12.37 -22.53 -16.16
C TRP A 11 13.88 -22.45 -16.42
N ALA A 12 14.37 -21.33 -16.98
CA ALA A 12 15.79 -21.16 -17.31
C ALA A 12 16.69 -20.93 -16.09
N LEU A 13 16.17 -20.30 -15.03
CA LEU A 13 16.92 -19.96 -13.81
C LEU A 13 16.71 -20.96 -12.66
N ASP A 14 15.95 -22.04 -12.89
CA ASP A 14 15.52 -23.00 -11.87
C ASP A 14 14.85 -22.32 -10.65
N ALA A 15 14.13 -21.22 -10.92
CA ALA A 15 13.62 -20.28 -9.91
C ALA A 15 12.26 -20.70 -9.33
N TYR A 16 11.94 -21.99 -9.33
CA TYR A 16 10.66 -22.53 -8.82
C TYR A 16 10.42 -22.23 -7.34
N HIS A 17 11.48 -21.92 -6.61
CA HIS A 17 11.41 -21.53 -5.21
C HIS A 17 10.84 -20.12 -5.00
N TYR A 18 10.99 -19.23 -5.98
CA TYR A 18 10.60 -17.82 -5.87
C TYR A 18 9.19 -17.54 -6.41
N ILE A 19 8.54 -18.51 -7.04
CA ILE A 19 7.15 -18.39 -7.50
C ILE A 19 6.14 -18.58 -6.34
N GLY A 20 4.93 -18.05 -6.51
CA GLY A 20 3.87 -18.17 -5.50
C GLY A 20 4.08 -17.29 -4.26
N LEU A 21 3.47 -17.67 -3.13
CA LEU A 21 3.48 -16.87 -1.90
C LEU A 21 4.84 -16.89 -1.17
N GLY A 22 5.55 -18.02 -1.20
CA GLY A 22 6.85 -18.17 -0.52
C GLY A 22 6.78 -18.25 1.01
N ILE A 23 5.61 -18.63 1.57
CA ILE A 23 5.45 -18.83 3.03
C ILE A 23 6.48 -19.80 3.62
N PRO A 24 6.83 -20.94 2.98
CA PRO A 24 7.84 -21.85 3.54
C PRO A 24 9.19 -21.17 3.81
N ASP A 25 9.61 -20.25 2.95
CA ASP A 25 10.86 -19.52 3.12
C ASP A 25 10.79 -18.38 4.10
N ILE A 26 9.62 -17.74 4.23
CA ILE A 26 9.37 -16.83 5.34
C ILE A 26 9.65 -17.57 6.64
N VAL A 27 9.04 -18.74 6.83
CA VAL A 27 9.26 -19.56 8.04
C VAL A 27 10.72 -20.02 8.15
N ARG A 28 11.33 -20.48 7.05
CA ARG A 28 12.73 -20.92 7.03
C ARG A 28 13.68 -19.81 7.42
N SER A 29 13.41 -18.56 7.05
CA SER A 29 14.23 -17.39 7.40
C SER A 29 14.28 -17.10 8.91
N PHE A 30 13.37 -17.65 9.71
CA PHE A 30 13.45 -17.56 11.17
C PHE A 30 14.34 -18.64 11.79
N GLN A 31 14.66 -19.70 11.04
CA GLN A 31 15.31 -20.90 11.57
C GLN A 31 16.73 -21.07 11.03
N GLN A 32 16.99 -20.63 9.79
CA GLN A 32 18.19 -20.96 9.04
C GLN A 32 18.74 -19.72 8.32
N PRO A 33 20.06 -19.66 8.07
CA PRO A 33 20.64 -18.66 7.17
C PRO A 33 20.07 -18.82 5.75
N MET A 34 19.53 -17.74 5.19
CA MET A 34 19.02 -17.67 3.81
C MET A 34 20.12 -17.28 2.84
N GLN A 35 19.89 -17.54 1.56
CA GLN A 35 20.83 -17.10 0.54
C GLN A 35 20.69 -15.58 0.37
N PRO A 36 21.80 -14.81 0.31
CA PRO A 36 21.73 -13.34 0.24
C PRO A 36 20.99 -12.81 -0.99
N TRP A 37 20.80 -13.60 -2.04
CA TRP A 37 20.05 -13.21 -3.24
C TRP A 37 18.55 -13.52 -3.19
N ASP A 38 18.05 -14.25 -2.18
CA ASP A 38 16.64 -14.68 -2.10
C ASP A 38 15.68 -13.49 -2.10
N PHE A 39 16.01 -12.43 -1.36
CA PHE A 39 15.18 -11.23 -1.30
C PHE A 39 15.12 -10.52 -2.66
N LEU A 40 16.25 -10.51 -3.40
CA LEU A 40 16.37 -9.80 -4.66
C LEU A 40 15.69 -10.57 -5.79
N ALA A 41 15.84 -11.89 -5.80
CA ALA A 41 15.14 -12.78 -6.72
C ALA A 41 13.63 -12.65 -6.55
N LYS A 42 13.12 -12.72 -5.30
CA LYS A 42 11.69 -12.55 -5.02
C LYS A 42 11.18 -11.17 -5.43
N PHE A 43 11.94 -10.12 -5.15
CA PHE A 43 11.60 -8.76 -5.56
C PHE A 43 11.47 -8.67 -7.09
N GLY A 44 12.46 -9.16 -7.84
CA GLY A 44 12.46 -9.15 -9.30
C GLY A 44 11.27 -9.91 -9.90
N PHE A 45 11.00 -11.14 -9.44
CA PHE A 45 9.86 -11.92 -9.92
C PHE A 45 8.51 -11.30 -9.57
N THR A 46 8.40 -10.68 -8.38
CA THR A 46 7.16 -10.00 -7.95
C THR A 46 6.90 -8.78 -8.82
N VAL A 47 7.90 -7.93 -9.03
CA VAL A 47 7.78 -6.74 -9.89
C VAL A 47 7.48 -7.13 -11.34
N ALA A 48 8.14 -8.16 -11.88
CA ALA A 48 7.86 -8.65 -13.23
C ALA A 48 6.42 -9.20 -13.36
N SER A 49 5.94 -9.92 -12.34
CA SER A 49 4.57 -10.46 -12.33
C SER A 49 3.53 -9.35 -12.28
N LEU A 50 3.67 -8.39 -11.37
CA LEU A 50 2.74 -7.26 -11.25
C LEU A 50 2.81 -6.34 -12.47
N GLY A 51 4.02 -6.05 -12.97
CA GLY A 51 4.24 -5.22 -14.15
C GLY A 51 3.67 -5.80 -15.45
N THR A 52 3.44 -7.12 -15.50
CA THR A 52 2.79 -7.79 -16.63
C THR A 52 1.28 -7.96 -16.47
N GLY A 53 0.71 -7.46 -15.37
CA GLY A 53 -0.74 -7.41 -15.13
C GLY A 53 -1.31 -8.63 -14.42
N PHE A 54 -0.49 -9.53 -13.85
CA PHE A 54 -0.99 -10.59 -12.98
C PHE A 54 -1.59 -9.98 -11.72
N LYS A 55 -2.87 -10.27 -11.47
CA LYS A 55 -3.55 -9.90 -10.23
C LYS A 55 -3.23 -10.93 -9.16
N GLY A 56 -2.39 -10.56 -8.21
CA GLY A 56 -2.02 -11.36 -7.04
C GLY A 56 -1.83 -10.47 -5.81
N GLY A 57 -1.77 -11.09 -4.63
CA GLY A 57 -1.49 -10.35 -3.39
C GLY A 57 -0.05 -9.86 -3.35
N GLU A 58 0.15 -8.57 -3.12
CA GLU A 58 1.47 -7.92 -3.03
C GLU A 58 2.07 -8.00 -1.62
N VAL A 59 1.21 -8.17 -0.63
CA VAL A 59 1.57 -8.13 0.81
C VAL A 59 2.47 -9.30 1.19
N THR A 60 2.10 -10.53 0.82
CA THR A 60 2.89 -11.72 1.19
C THR A 60 4.29 -11.73 0.53
N PRO A 61 4.44 -11.36 -0.75
CA PRO A 61 5.77 -11.13 -1.32
C PRO A 61 6.60 -10.07 -0.57
N LEU A 62 6.00 -8.97 -0.09
CA LEU A 62 6.73 -7.99 0.71
C LEU A 62 7.23 -8.57 2.03
N PHE A 63 6.42 -9.42 2.68
CA PHE A 63 6.85 -10.16 3.88
C PHE A 63 8.00 -11.12 3.59
N TYR A 64 7.96 -11.84 2.46
CA TYR A 64 9.08 -12.67 2.01
C TYR A 64 10.35 -11.85 1.84
N ILE A 65 10.27 -10.78 1.06
CA ILE A 65 11.41 -9.92 0.75
C ILE A 65 11.98 -9.33 2.03
N GLY A 66 11.13 -8.86 2.94
CA GLY A 66 11.53 -8.33 4.23
C GLY A 66 12.21 -9.36 5.12
N ALA A 67 11.62 -10.54 5.29
CA ALA A 67 12.16 -11.57 6.17
C ALA A 67 13.51 -12.11 5.66
N THR A 68 13.62 -12.36 4.36
CA THR A 68 14.86 -12.83 3.73
C THR A 68 15.94 -11.75 3.69
N LEU A 69 15.59 -10.48 3.44
CA LEU A 69 16.53 -9.36 3.53
C LEU A 69 17.05 -9.18 4.96
N GLY A 70 16.15 -9.22 5.95
CA GLY A 70 16.52 -9.15 7.36
C GLY A 70 17.47 -10.29 7.76
N ASN A 71 17.13 -11.52 7.40
CA ASN A 71 17.99 -12.69 7.63
C ASN A 71 19.38 -12.52 6.99
N ALA A 72 19.44 -12.06 5.74
CA ALA A 72 20.71 -11.85 5.02
C ALA A 72 21.60 -10.77 5.67
N LEU A 73 21.00 -9.78 6.35
CA LEU A 73 21.72 -8.74 7.09
C LEU A 73 22.17 -9.18 8.50
N ALA A 74 21.64 -10.29 9.01
CA ALA A 74 21.92 -10.74 10.39
C ALA A 74 23.42 -10.98 10.67
N PRO A 75 24.20 -11.63 9.78
CA PRO A 75 25.64 -11.81 9.98
C PRO A 75 26.41 -10.48 10.01
N LEU A 76 25.99 -9.50 9.21
CA LEU A 76 26.66 -8.19 9.14
C LEU A 76 26.46 -7.39 10.44
N LEU A 77 25.28 -7.50 11.05
CA LEU A 77 24.94 -6.82 12.30
C LEU A 77 25.28 -7.64 13.55
N HIS A 78 25.80 -8.86 13.40
CA HIS A 78 26.05 -9.81 14.50
C HIS A 78 24.81 -10.06 15.38
N MET A 79 23.64 -10.10 14.76
CA MET A 79 22.36 -10.29 15.43
C MET A 79 21.76 -11.68 15.11
N PRO A 80 20.87 -12.21 15.95
CA PRO A 80 20.17 -13.46 15.66
C PRO A 80 19.35 -13.37 14.36
N PHE A 81 19.42 -14.42 13.53
CA PHE A 81 18.67 -14.51 12.27
C PHE A 81 17.17 -14.27 12.44
N ALA A 82 16.56 -14.90 13.45
CA ALA A 82 15.13 -14.76 13.73
C ALA A 82 14.73 -13.31 14.07
N LEU A 83 15.55 -12.60 14.85
CA LEU A 83 15.28 -11.21 15.23
C LEU A 83 15.35 -10.30 13.99
N MET A 84 16.39 -10.45 13.18
CA MET A 84 16.57 -9.63 12.00
C MET A 84 15.54 -9.95 10.91
N ALA A 85 15.17 -11.23 10.74
CA ALA A 85 14.08 -11.63 9.87
C ALA A 85 12.74 -11.00 10.30
N ALA A 86 12.43 -11.00 11.61
CA ALA A 86 11.24 -10.35 12.15
C ALA A 86 11.23 -8.84 11.87
N ILE A 87 12.34 -8.15 12.14
CA ILE A 87 12.46 -6.69 11.91
C ILE A 87 12.33 -6.39 10.41
N GLY A 88 13.02 -7.14 9.54
CA GLY A 88 12.95 -6.96 8.10
C GLY A 88 11.54 -7.21 7.53
N PHE A 89 10.86 -8.26 7.99
CA PHE A 89 9.48 -8.61 7.64
C PHE A 89 8.54 -7.40 7.82
N VAL A 90 8.57 -6.76 9.00
CA VAL A 90 7.69 -5.64 9.30
C VAL A 90 8.19 -4.32 8.72
N ALA A 91 9.51 -4.09 8.66
CA ALA A 91 10.09 -2.84 8.19
C ALA A 91 9.87 -2.63 6.69
N VAL A 92 10.06 -3.67 5.86
CA VAL A 92 9.78 -3.57 4.41
C VAL A 92 8.30 -3.30 4.15
N PHE A 93 7.41 -3.98 4.87
CA PHE A 93 5.98 -3.72 4.76
C PHE A 93 5.60 -2.33 5.27
N SER A 94 6.20 -1.84 6.35
CA SER A 94 6.02 -0.48 6.89
C SER A 94 6.34 0.59 5.85
N GLY A 95 7.48 0.45 5.17
CA GLY A 95 7.88 1.33 4.07
C GLY A 95 6.85 1.29 2.94
N ALA A 96 6.61 0.10 2.40
CA ALA A 96 5.73 -0.10 1.25
C ALA A 96 4.27 0.33 1.50
N ALA A 97 3.74 0.10 2.70
CA ALA A 97 2.36 0.44 3.07
C ALA A 97 2.20 1.81 3.75
N ASN A 98 3.32 2.51 4.04
CA ASN A 98 3.30 3.79 4.74
C ASN A 98 2.60 3.77 6.11
N THR A 99 2.72 2.67 6.87
CA THR A 99 2.00 2.44 8.14
C THR A 99 2.92 1.99 9.30
N PRO A 100 3.88 2.83 9.73
CA PRO A 100 4.89 2.45 10.73
C PRO A 100 4.31 2.06 12.10
N ILE A 101 3.21 2.70 12.53
CA ILE A 101 2.56 2.38 13.80
C ILE A 101 1.88 1.01 13.72
N THR A 102 1.07 0.78 12.69
CA THR A 102 0.34 -0.49 12.48
C THR A 102 1.29 -1.67 12.34
N THR A 103 2.38 -1.50 11.59
CA THR A 103 3.37 -2.56 11.38
C THR A 103 4.22 -2.83 12.62
N THR A 104 4.44 -1.83 13.48
CA THR A 104 5.05 -2.05 14.81
C THR A 104 4.13 -2.88 15.72
N ILE A 105 2.83 -2.57 15.75
CA ILE A 105 1.86 -3.36 16.52
C ILE A 105 1.80 -4.79 15.97
N MET A 106 1.72 -4.94 14.65
CA MET A 106 1.80 -6.25 13.99
C MET A 106 3.05 -7.03 14.40
N ALA A 107 4.22 -6.38 14.53
CA ALA A 107 5.43 -7.03 15.00
C ALA A 107 5.28 -7.60 16.42
N MET A 108 4.67 -6.82 17.32
CA MET A 108 4.44 -7.25 18.70
C MET A 108 3.44 -8.40 18.81
N GLU A 109 2.39 -8.39 17.99
CA GLU A 109 1.40 -9.47 17.95
C GLU A 109 1.96 -10.77 17.37
N LEU A 110 2.80 -10.68 16.32
CA LEU A 110 3.34 -11.87 15.64
C LEU A 110 4.58 -12.46 16.30
N PHE A 111 5.45 -11.61 16.86
CA PHE A 111 6.78 -12.02 17.34
C PHE A 111 7.00 -11.75 18.84
N GLY A 112 6.00 -11.18 19.52
CA GLY A 112 6.02 -10.85 20.95
C GLY A 112 6.41 -9.40 21.23
N ALA A 113 5.98 -8.87 22.39
CA ALA A 113 6.18 -7.47 22.75
C ALA A 113 7.66 -7.06 22.87
N GLY A 114 8.57 -8.00 23.15
CA GLY A 114 10.00 -7.72 23.34
C GLY A 114 10.72 -7.16 22.11
N ILE A 115 10.26 -7.48 20.90
CA ILE A 115 10.81 -6.95 19.65
C ILE A 115 10.31 -5.52 19.36
N GLY A 116 9.23 -5.09 20.00
CA GLY A 116 8.54 -3.82 19.74
C GLY A 116 9.46 -2.60 19.55
N PRO A 117 10.41 -2.31 20.46
CA PRO A 117 11.31 -1.17 20.31
C PRO A 117 12.19 -1.22 19.06
N LEU A 118 12.78 -2.38 18.75
CA LEU A 118 13.64 -2.55 17.56
C LEU A 118 12.81 -2.57 16.27
N ALA A 119 11.65 -3.21 16.30
CA ALA A 119 10.69 -3.16 15.20
C ALA A 119 10.23 -1.73 14.91
N ALA A 120 9.94 -0.93 15.94
CA ALA A 120 9.56 0.47 15.78
C ALA A 120 10.65 1.28 15.06
N ILE A 121 11.92 1.10 15.47
CA ILE A 121 13.06 1.76 14.82
C ILE A 121 13.18 1.33 13.36
N GLY A 122 13.08 0.03 13.07
CA GLY A 122 13.11 -0.50 11.70
C GLY A 122 11.96 0.04 10.83
N CYS A 123 10.73 -0.05 11.34
CA CYS A 123 9.53 0.42 10.66
C CYS A 123 9.54 1.92 10.38
N VAL A 124 9.95 2.74 11.35
CA VAL A 124 10.04 4.21 11.18
C VAL A 124 11.15 4.55 10.20
N THR A 125 12.33 3.93 10.30
CA THR A 125 13.43 4.12 9.36
C THR A 125 12.97 3.81 7.93
N ALA A 126 12.43 2.62 7.70
CA ALA A 126 11.93 2.23 6.39
C ALA A 126 10.83 3.15 5.87
N TYR A 127 9.91 3.57 6.74
CA TYR A 127 8.90 4.58 6.41
C TYR A 127 9.53 5.89 5.95
N LEU A 128 10.53 6.43 6.64
CA LEU A 128 11.16 7.71 6.27
C LEU A 128 11.86 7.63 4.90
N PHE A 129 12.46 6.50 4.56
CA PHE A 129 13.16 6.31 3.28
C PHE A 129 12.24 5.94 2.09
N SER A 130 11.00 5.48 2.32
CA SER A 130 10.11 4.95 1.27
C SER A 130 9.41 6.01 0.39
N GLY A 131 9.54 7.31 0.67
CA GLY A 131 8.81 8.36 -0.07
C GLY A 131 7.29 8.34 0.15
N HIS A 132 6.49 9.12 -0.57
CA HIS A 132 5.05 9.28 -0.29
C HIS A 132 4.13 8.30 -1.02
N ALA A 133 4.64 7.58 -2.01
CA ALA A 133 3.91 6.51 -2.68
C ALA A 133 3.92 5.25 -1.81
N GLY A 134 2.84 4.48 -1.85
CA GLY A 134 2.76 3.18 -1.21
C GLY A 134 1.92 2.22 -2.05
N ILE A 135 1.83 0.97 -1.62
CA ILE A 135 1.08 -0.09 -2.32
C ILE A 135 -0.43 0.17 -2.39
N TYR A 136 -0.93 1.12 -1.60
CA TYR A 136 -2.33 1.52 -1.58
C TYR A 136 -2.51 2.88 -2.29
N HIS A 137 -2.87 2.86 -3.58
CA HIS A 137 -3.07 4.09 -4.36
C HIS A 137 -4.13 5.06 -3.80
N ALA A 138 -5.13 4.54 -3.07
CA ALA A 138 -6.17 5.34 -2.44
C ALA A 138 -5.72 6.03 -1.13
N GLN A 139 -4.51 5.73 -0.65
CA GLN A 139 -3.99 6.29 0.59
C GLN A 139 -3.78 7.80 0.45
N ARG A 140 -4.48 8.58 1.26
CA ARG A 140 -4.32 10.04 1.31
C ARG A 140 -3.13 10.41 2.21
N VAL A 141 -2.19 11.18 1.67
CA VAL A 141 -1.01 11.66 2.40
C VAL A 141 -1.36 12.96 3.13
N GLY A 142 -1.59 12.90 4.45
CA GLY A 142 -1.99 14.06 5.25
C GLY A 142 -0.85 15.05 5.54
N HIS A 143 0.30 14.55 6.01
CA HIS A 143 1.50 15.36 6.28
C HIS A 143 2.71 14.73 5.57
N GLY A 144 3.52 15.54 4.90
CA GLY A 144 4.72 15.05 4.23
C GLY A 144 5.75 14.53 5.24
N LYS A 145 6.36 13.36 4.94
CA LYS A 145 7.41 12.72 5.76
C LYS A 145 8.57 13.65 6.12
N HIS A 146 8.91 14.56 5.20
CA HIS A 146 9.84 15.64 5.44
C HIS A 146 9.06 16.95 5.57
N ARG A 147 9.10 17.56 6.76
CA ARG A 147 8.59 18.89 7.01
C ARG A 147 9.48 19.86 6.23
N LYS A 148 9.16 20.14 4.95
CA LYS A 148 9.75 21.29 4.27
C LYS A 148 9.38 22.50 5.11
N HIS A 149 10.39 23.17 5.65
CA HIS A 149 10.24 24.42 6.38
C HIS A 149 9.78 25.50 5.39
N ARG A 150 8.53 25.42 4.94
CA ARG A 150 7.89 26.47 4.16
C ARG A 150 7.68 27.61 5.15
N LEU A 151 8.48 28.66 5.03
CA LEU A 151 8.24 29.88 5.77
C LEU A 151 6.77 30.29 5.57
N PRO A 152 6.11 30.85 6.60
CA PRO A 152 4.83 31.52 6.39
C PRO A 152 5.10 32.62 5.37
N VAL A 153 4.63 32.47 4.15
CA VAL A 153 4.58 33.58 3.20
C VAL A 153 3.43 34.45 3.71
N PRO A 154 3.66 35.69 4.16
CA PRO A 154 2.58 36.58 4.56
C PRO A 154 1.60 36.74 3.40
N ASP A 155 0.30 36.77 3.69
CA ASP A 155 -0.81 36.95 2.74
C ASP A 155 -0.83 38.34 2.07
N GLY A 156 0.27 38.72 1.43
CA GLY A 156 0.50 40.05 0.87
C GLY A 156 1.11 40.08 -0.52
N ILE A 157 1.35 38.94 -1.17
CA ILE A 157 1.82 38.91 -2.57
C ILE A 157 0.78 38.21 -3.44
N GLN A 158 -0.32 38.92 -3.68
CA GLN A 158 -1.19 38.68 -4.81
C GLN A 158 -0.43 39.01 -6.10
N ARG A 159 -0.21 38.00 -6.95
CA ARG A 159 0.09 38.24 -8.36
C ARG A 159 -1.25 38.34 -9.07
N ALA A 160 -1.67 39.57 -9.35
CA ALA A 160 -2.78 39.83 -10.25
C ALA A 160 -2.44 39.28 -11.64
N GLU A 161 -3.36 38.53 -12.23
CA GLU A 161 -3.43 38.37 -13.69
C GLU A 161 -4.88 38.42 -14.17
N PRO A 162 -5.08 38.91 -15.40
CA PRO A 162 -6.17 39.81 -15.74
C PRO A 162 -7.38 39.09 -16.32
N GLY A 163 -8.52 39.79 -16.28
CA GLY A 163 -9.81 39.32 -16.77
C GLY A 163 -9.78 38.85 -18.23
N GLY A 164 -10.44 37.73 -18.46
CA GLY A 164 -10.79 37.21 -19.78
C GLY A 164 -12.23 36.70 -19.75
N SER A 165 -13.19 37.62 -19.77
CA SER A 165 -14.59 37.31 -20.05
C SER A 165 -14.71 36.67 -21.42
N ARG A 166 -15.36 35.51 -21.53
CA ARG A 166 -15.89 35.05 -22.82
C ARG A 166 -17.34 34.58 -22.67
N PRO A 167 -18.24 34.98 -23.59
CA PRO A 167 -19.66 35.15 -23.30
C PRO A 167 -20.43 33.84 -23.29
N GLN A 168 -21.56 33.88 -22.58
CA GLN A 168 -22.65 32.91 -22.66
C GLN A 168 -23.13 32.83 -24.12
N THR A 169 -23.02 31.67 -24.75
CA THR A 169 -23.76 31.38 -25.99
C THR A 169 -25.16 30.91 -25.60
N GLU A 170 -26.01 31.90 -25.46
CA GLU A 170 -27.46 31.85 -25.56
C GLU A 170 -27.87 31.13 -26.86
N THR A 171 -28.45 29.93 -26.75
CA THR A 171 -29.26 29.34 -27.82
C THR A 171 -30.72 29.55 -27.45
N ALA A 172 -31.26 30.69 -27.86
CA ALA A 172 -32.70 30.94 -28.01
C ALA A 172 -33.29 29.95 -29.04
N ALA A 173 -34.56 29.55 -29.09
CA ALA A 173 -35.74 29.64 -28.23
C ALA A 173 -36.82 28.79 -28.94
N THR A 174 -37.79 28.20 -28.22
CA THR A 174 -39.18 28.15 -28.71
C THR A 174 -40.14 28.00 -27.51
N PRO A 175 -41.18 28.84 -27.36
CA PRO A 175 -42.12 28.81 -26.24
C PRO A 175 -43.40 28.03 -26.60
N VAL A 176 -43.93 27.23 -25.68
CA VAL A 176 -45.34 26.75 -25.72
C VAL A 176 -45.91 26.74 -24.30
N ALA A 177 -47.19 27.12 -24.23
CA ALA A 177 -47.90 27.68 -23.10
C ALA A 177 -48.34 26.72 -21.98
N ASN A 178 -48.31 27.28 -20.76
CA ASN A 178 -49.25 27.18 -19.63
C ASN A 178 -50.35 26.09 -19.62
N GLY A 179 -50.36 25.26 -18.57
CA GLY A 179 -51.49 24.40 -18.21
C GLY A 179 -51.38 23.81 -16.80
N LYS A 180 -52.06 24.47 -15.83
CA LYS A 180 -52.58 24.01 -14.51
C LYS A 180 -52.10 22.68 -13.89
N GLN A 181 -51.62 22.81 -12.64
CA GLN A 181 -51.58 21.87 -11.48
C GLN A 181 -52.72 20.82 -11.41
N PRO A 182 -52.53 19.64 -10.75
CA PRO A 182 -52.45 19.59 -9.28
C PRO A 182 -51.58 18.49 -8.61
N ARG A 183 -51.39 18.67 -7.30
CA ARG A 183 -50.65 17.85 -6.32
C ARG A 183 -51.02 16.35 -6.36
N ARG A 184 -50.01 15.48 -6.25
CA ARG A 184 -50.13 14.05 -5.84
C ARG A 184 -49.44 13.89 -4.49
N SER A 185 -50.21 13.76 -3.41
CA SER A 185 -50.65 12.49 -2.78
C SER A 185 -49.49 11.75 -2.13
N ILE A 186 -49.38 11.95 -0.82
CA ILE A 186 -48.56 11.20 0.12
C ILE A 186 -49.24 9.83 0.28
N ASP A 187 -48.55 8.75 -0.07
CA ASP A 187 -48.95 7.39 0.34
C ASP A 187 -48.04 6.91 1.48
N PRO A 188 -48.61 6.53 2.64
CA PRO A 188 -47.87 5.85 3.70
C PRO A 188 -47.72 4.36 3.38
N ALA A 189 -46.51 3.84 3.55
CA ALA A 189 -46.22 2.41 3.45
C ALA A 189 -46.92 1.63 4.57
N VAL A 190 -47.60 0.57 4.15
CA VAL A 190 -48.21 -0.50 4.95
C VAL A 190 -47.13 -1.30 5.67
N THR A 191 -47.27 -1.43 6.99
CA THR A 191 -46.58 -2.46 7.80
C THR A 191 -47.63 -3.45 8.26
N THR A 192 -47.49 -4.70 7.84
CA THR A 192 -48.23 -5.87 8.37
C THR A 192 -47.20 -6.91 8.79
N GLY A 193 -47.37 -7.50 9.97
CA GLY A 193 -46.47 -8.49 10.58
C GLY A 193 -46.46 -8.31 12.10
N GLU A 194 -47.55 -8.65 12.78
CA GLU A 194 -47.81 -9.96 13.40
C GLU A 194 -47.32 -10.04 14.86
N SER A 195 -48.31 -10.07 15.77
CA SER A 195 -48.21 -10.52 17.16
C SER A 195 -49.03 -11.80 17.28
N GLY A 196 -48.47 -12.87 17.83
CA GLY A 196 -49.24 -14.05 18.17
C GLY A 196 -48.44 -15.21 18.76
N GLN A 197 -48.60 -15.34 20.08
CA GLN A 197 -48.38 -16.52 20.94
C GLN A 197 -46.97 -16.83 21.44
#